data_AF-A0A842VQ06-F1
#
_entry.id   AF-A0A842VQ06-F1
#
_cell.length_a   1.000
_cell.length_b   1.000
_cell.length_c   1.000
_cell.angle_alpha   90.00
_cell.angle_beta   90.00
_cell.angle_gamma   90.00
#
_symmetry.space_group_name_H-M   'P 1'
#
loop_
_entity.id
_entity.type
_entity.pdbx_description
1 polymer ?
#
loop_
_entity_poly.entity_id
_entity_poly.type
_entity_poly.pdbx_seq_one_letter_code
_entity_poly.pdbx_strand_id
1 'polypeptide(L)'
;MEISDILKTILSFRFKLDEILENPSRKRIIELFPLDKYLKIPYIDIKDDLGALTSRPDYHLNILKEHGLLKSAKGRGLYQLNEIAIQPLRNHFNKALSISVLSGISDIAHCGKLIHGLKEISIVPNKHILFVKSSFLPKVETYVNSNPYQVKYKIIEIEKNLIEHNDYNGVYEVIEKRLKKEIYDAELICDLSDNPQLITIILQNLSLKFGLRRCLLKDEKIVWI
;
A
#
# COMPACT_ATOMS: atom_id res chain seq x y z
N MET A 1 9.11 18.06 -7.79
CA MET A 1 9.71 17.32 -6.67
C MET A 1 10.56 16.23 -7.29
N GLU A 2 11.88 16.32 -7.17
CA GLU A 2 12.77 15.37 -7.82
C GLU A 2 12.68 13.99 -7.16
N ILE A 3 12.94 12.92 -7.92
CA ILE A 3 13.00 11.54 -7.41
C ILE A 3 14.01 11.43 -6.25
N SER A 4 15.05 12.27 -6.25
CA SER A 4 16.06 12.38 -5.20
C SER A 4 15.48 12.81 -3.84
N ASP A 5 14.52 13.74 -3.82
CA ASP A 5 13.88 14.23 -2.60
C ASP A 5 12.90 13.19 -2.01
N ILE A 6 12.20 12.48 -2.88
CA ILE A 6 11.30 11.37 -2.50
C ILE A 6 12.12 10.24 -1.87
N LEU A 7 13.24 9.85 -2.50
CA LEU A 7 14.13 8.81 -1.99
C LEU A 7 14.80 9.21 -0.67
N LYS A 8 15.27 10.46 -0.52
CA LYS A 8 15.81 10.97 0.75
C LYS A 8 14.76 10.92 1.87
N THR A 9 13.53 11.31 1.57
CA THR A 9 12.42 11.28 2.54
C THR A 9 12.08 9.85 2.96
N ILE A 10 11.97 8.92 2.01
CA ILE A 10 11.66 7.49 2.27
C ILE A 10 12.78 6.80 3.06
N LEU A 11 14.04 7.04 2.68
CA LEU A 11 15.19 6.49 3.41
C LEU A 11 15.25 7.08 4.83
N SER A 12 15.04 8.40 4.98
CA SER A 12 15.00 9.02 6.32
C SER A 12 13.87 8.49 7.21
N PHE A 13 12.76 8.03 6.62
CA PHE A 13 11.63 7.46 7.35
C PHE A 13 11.91 6.03 7.83
N ARG A 14 12.48 5.17 6.97
CA ARG A 14 12.78 3.77 7.33
C ARG A 14 13.92 3.66 8.35
N PHE A 15 14.96 4.48 8.25
CA PHE A 15 16.11 4.40 9.16
C PHE A 15 15.83 4.91 10.58
N LYS A 16 14.71 5.60 10.81
CA LYS A 16 14.35 6.13 12.14
C LYS A 16 13.27 5.34 12.85
N LEU A 17 12.64 4.35 12.21
CA LEU A 17 11.49 3.67 12.81
C LEU A 17 11.85 2.98 14.12
N ASP A 18 12.96 2.24 14.15
CA ASP A 18 13.43 1.54 15.35
C ASP A 18 13.77 2.54 16.47
N GLU A 19 14.55 3.58 16.17
CA GLU A 19 14.88 4.67 17.11
C GLU A 19 13.62 5.37 17.65
N ILE A 20 12.60 5.57 16.81
CA ILE A 20 11.35 6.19 17.25
C ILE A 20 10.60 5.27 18.22
N LEU A 21 10.60 3.97 17.95
CA LEU A 21 9.84 2.96 18.69
C LEU A 21 10.62 2.30 19.85
N GLU A 22 11.90 2.63 20.04
CA GLU A 22 12.67 2.27 21.24
C GLU A 22 12.02 2.84 22.52
N ASN A 23 11.34 3.98 22.40
CA ASN A 23 10.62 4.57 23.52
C ASN A 23 9.31 3.80 23.81
N PRO A 24 9.12 3.27 25.03
CA PRO A 24 7.96 2.43 25.37
C PRO A 24 6.62 3.10 25.15
N SER A 25 6.49 4.40 25.46
CA SER A 25 5.25 5.15 25.27
C SER A 25 4.88 5.27 23.80
N ARG A 26 5.87 5.53 22.93
CA ARG A 26 5.66 5.63 21.46
C ARG A 26 5.27 4.28 20.86
N LYS A 27 5.98 3.22 21.25
CA LYS A 27 5.62 1.84 20.86
C LYS A 27 4.21 1.49 21.29
N ARG A 28 3.86 1.76 22.55
CA ARG A 28 2.53 1.49 23.10
C ARG A 28 1.43 2.22 22.34
N ILE A 29 1.62 3.50 22.01
CA ILE A 29 0.64 4.24 21.19
C ILE A 29 0.41 3.54 19.86
N ILE A 30 1.47 3.12 19.15
CA ILE A 30 1.33 2.45 17.86
C ILE A 30 0.60 1.11 17.98
N GLU A 31 0.87 0.35 19.05
CA GLU A 31 0.18 -0.93 19.33
C GLU A 31 -1.32 -0.78 19.58
N LEU A 32 -1.81 0.40 19.97
CA LEU A 32 -3.26 0.68 20.07
C LEU A 32 -3.94 0.67 18.69
N PHE A 33 -3.21 0.95 17.61
CA PHE A 33 -3.77 0.97 16.27
C PHE A 33 -3.59 -0.40 15.59
N PRO A 34 -4.67 -1.11 15.25
CA PRO A 34 -4.56 -2.35 14.50
C PRO A 34 -3.90 -2.09 13.14
N LEU A 35 -2.91 -2.91 12.80
CA LEU A 35 -2.21 -2.82 11.51
C LEU A 35 -2.97 -3.52 10.38
N ASP A 36 -4.12 -4.15 10.67
CA ASP A 36 -4.97 -4.90 9.75
C ASP A 36 -6.37 -4.28 9.58
N LYS A 37 -6.58 -3.08 10.14
CA LYS A 37 -7.86 -2.38 10.07
C LYS A 37 -7.67 -0.88 10.19
N TYR A 38 -8.46 -0.13 9.43
CA TYR A 38 -8.58 1.31 9.62
C TYR A 38 -9.28 1.62 10.96
N LEU A 39 -8.58 2.35 11.84
CA LEU A 39 -9.12 2.78 13.13
C LEU A 39 -8.73 4.23 13.42
N LYS A 40 -9.69 4.97 14.01
CA LYS A 40 -9.45 6.27 14.62
C LYS A 40 -9.57 6.14 16.13
N ILE A 41 -8.65 6.74 16.86
CA ILE A 41 -8.63 6.70 18.33
C ILE A 41 -8.64 8.15 18.86
N PRO A 42 -9.60 8.51 19.73
CA PRO A 42 -9.58 9.74 20.51
C PRO A 42 -8.33 9.91 21.38
N TYR A 43 -7.89 11.15 21.54
CA TYR A 43 -6.78 11.51 22.43
C TYR A 43 -6.99 11.02 23.86
N ILE A 44 -8.23 11.10 24.36
CA ILE A 44 -8.55 10.73 25.74
C ILE A 44 -8.26 9.25 25.98
N ASP A 45 -8.68 8.38 25.05
CA ASP A 45 -8.42 6.93 25.13
C ASP A 45 -6.92 6.62 25.09
N ILE A 46 -6.16 7.34 24.26
CA ILE A 46 -4.69 7.20 24.21
C ILE A 46 -4.05 7.66 25.52
N LYS A 47 -4.52 8.78 26.08
CA LYS A 47 -4.00 9.34 27.33
C LYS A 47 -4.26 8.38 28.50
N ASP A 48 -5.45 7.82 28.57
CA ASP A 48 -5.85 6.93 29.65
C ASP A 48 -5.04 5.62 29.63
N ASP A 49 -4.77 5.06 28.44
CA ASP A 49 -3.90 3.87 28.29
C ASP A 49 -2.43 4.17 28.66
N LEU A 50 -1.94 5.37 28.36
CA LEU A 50 -0.54 5.75 28.63
C LEU A 50 -0.28 6.24 30.06
N GLY A 51 -1.29 6.38 30.91
CA GLY A 51 -1.18 7.05 32.21
C GLY A 51 -0.06 6.50 33.13
N ALA A 52 0.27 5.21 33.00
CA ALA A 52 1.37 4.58 33.74
C ALA A 52 2.76 4.75 33.09
N LEU A 53 2.82 5.06 31.79
CA LEU A 53 4.06 5.13 31.01
C LEU A 53 4.61 6.55 30.88
N THR A 54 3.74 7.56 30.86
CA THR A 54 4.16 8.95 30.63
C THR A 54 3.11 9.95 31.10
N SER A 55 3.57 11.07 31.67
CA SER A 55 2.73 12.23 31.97
C SER A 55 2.53 13.17 30.77
N ARG A 56 3.23 12.91 29.65
CA ARG A 56 3.24 13.75 28.44
C ARG A 56 2.86 12.97 27.16
N PRO A 57 1.65 12.39 27.07
CA PRO A 57 1.20 11.68 25.88
C PRO A 57 1.18 12.56 24.62
N ASP A 58 0.89 13.86 24.78
CA ASP A 58 0.92 14.89 23.73
C ASP A 58 2.29 15.00 23.05
N TYR A 59 3.38 14.98 23.83
CA TYR A 59 4.74 15.01 23.32
C TYR A 59 5.05 13.81 22.42
N HIS A 60 4.68 12.61 22.88
CA HIS A 60 4.92 11.39 22.11
C HIS A 60 4.06 11.35 20.85
N LEU A 61 2.81 11.79 20.91
CA LEU A 61 1.94 11.92 19.74
C LEU A 61 2.49 12.91 18.71
N ASN A 62 3.06 14.03 19.15
CA ASN A 62 3.71 14.99 18.25
C ASN A 62 4.91 14.38 17.55
N ILE A 63 5.79 13.67 18.26
CA ILE A 63 6.93 12.97 17.64
C ILE A 63 6.45 11.96 16.59
N LEU A 64 5.45 11.13 16.93
CA LEU A 64 4.89 10.14 16.00
C LEU A 64 4.26 10.80 14.76
N LYS A 65 3.67 12.00 14.90
CA LYS A 65 3.13 12.77 13.78
C LYS A 65 4.21 13.42 12.92
N GLU A 66 5.21 14.04 13.54
CA GLU A 66 6.34 14.68 12.85
C GLU A 66 7.11 13.66 12.01
N HIS A 67 7.23 12.43 12.52
CA HIS A 67 7.83 11.32 11.79
C HIS A 67 6.82 10.56 10.91
N GLY A 68 5.61 11.08 10.71
CA GLY A 68 4.64 10.57 9.75
C GLY A 68 4.06 9.19 10.06
N LEU A 69 4.16 8.69 11.29
CA LEU A 69 3.54 7.43 11.73
C LEU A 69 2.04 7.60 12.03
N LEU A 70 1.69 8.75 12.59
CA LEU A 70 0.32 9.15 12.88
C LEU A 70 -0.08 10.39 12.10
N LYS A 71 -1.38 10.56 11.92
CA LYS A 71 -1.98 11.81 11.44
C LYS A 71 -3.24 12.14 12.21
N SER A 72 -3.54 13.43 12.31
CA SER A 72 -4.82 13.89 12.85
C SER A 72 -5.94 13.58 11.86
N ALA A 73 -7.01 12.95 12.33
CA ALA A 73 -8.21 12.71 11.54
C ALA A 73 -9.14 13.94 11.58
N LYS A 74 -10.11 14.02 10.67
CA LYS A 74 -11.18 15.02 10.76
C LYS A 74 -11.97 14.80 12.06
N GLY A 75 -12.00 15.81 12.93
CA GLY A 75 -12.59 15.78 14.27
C GLY A 75 -11.59 16.25 15.34
N ARG A 76 -12.07 16.85 16.44
CA ARG A 76 -11.18 17.31 17.51
C ARG A 76 -10.55 16.12 18.22
N GLY A 77 -9.22 16.09 18.29
CA GLY A 77 -8.47 15.11 19.08
C GLY A 77 -8.53 13.66 18.56
N LEU A 78 -8.84 13.42 17.28
CA LEU A 78 -8.81 12.07 16.71
C LEU A 78 -7.49 11.79 16.00
N TYR A 79 -6.90 10.63 16.26
CA TYR A 79 -5.67 10.14 15.65
C TYR A 79 -5.92 8.88 14.85
N GLN A 80 -5.10 8.64 13.83
CA GLN A 80 -5.09 7.43 13.02
C GLN A 80 -3.68 7.18 12.48
N LEU A 81 -3.38 5.94 12.13
CA LEU A 81 -2.16 5.62 11.39
C LEU A 81 -2.13 6.36 10.05
N ASN A 82 -0.94 6.83 9.69
CA ASN A 82 -0.67 7.28 8.33
C ASN A 82 -0.55 6.06 7.41
N GLU A 83 -1.21 6.07 6.25
CA GLU A 83 -1.22 4.92 5.35
C GLU A 83 0.20 4.55 4.87
N ILE A 84 1.07 5.56 4.72
CA ILE A 84 2.48 5.37 4.33
C ILE A 84 3.26 4.56 5.36
N ALA A 85 2.88 4.64 6.65
CA ALA A 85 3.57 3.97 7.74
C ALA A 85 3.17 2.50 7.89
N ILE A 86 2.04 2.06 7.32
CA ILE A 86 1.44 0.75 7.61
C ILE A 86 2.37 -0.40 7.23
N GLN A 87 2.86 -0.44 5.99
CA GLN A 87 3.74 -1.53 5.55
C GLN A 87 5.08 -1.55 6.32
N PRO A 88 5.77 -0.40 6.52
CA PRO A 88 6.93 -0.35 7.41
C PRO A 88 6.64 -0.88 8.83
N LEU A 89 5.53 -0.47 9.44
CA LEU A 89 5.14 -0.92 10.77
C LEU A 89 4.86 -2.42 10.81
N ARG A 90 4.18 -2.98 9.79
CA ARG A 90 3.96 -4.43 9.71
C ARG A 90 5.25 -5.21 9.63
N ASN A 91 6.20 -4.73 8.83
CA ASN A 91 7.51 -5.35 8.73
C ASN A 91 8.24 -5.30 10.09
N HIS A 92 8.21 -4.16 10.78
CA HIS A 92 8.82 -3.99 12.11
C HIS A 92 8.19 -4.95 13.15
N PHE A 93 6.87 -5.07 13.18
CA PHE A 93 6.15 -5.95 14.12
C PHE A 93 5.99 -7.40 13.61
N ASN A 94 6.59 -7.76 12.48
CA ASN A 94 6.47 -9.06 11.81
C ASN A 94 5.00 -9.54 11.66
N LYS A 95 4.11 -8.62 11.25
CA LYS A 95 2.67 -8.88 11.06
C LYS A 95 2.40 -9.31 9.63
N ALA A 96 2.15 -10.60 9.44
CA ALA A 96 1.73 -11.16 8.15
C ALA A 96 0.25 -10.91 7.86
N LEU A 97 -0.07 -10.65 6.59
CA LEU A 97 -1.44 -10.55 6.08
C LEU A 97 -1.58 -11.30 4.76
N SER A 98 -2.84 -11.46 4.32
CA SER A 98 -3.11 -11.90 2.96
C SER A 98 -2.44 -10.98 1.94
N ILE A 99 -2.01 -11.56 0.83
CA ILE A 99 -1.31 -10.82 -0.23
C ILE A 99 -2.32 -10.37 -1.28
N SER A 100 -2.20 -9.12 -1.72
CA SER A 100 -2.90 -8.59 -2.88
C SER A 100 -1.92 -8.03 -3.90
N VAL A 101 -2.15 -8.33 -5.17
CA VAL A 101 -1.33 -7.82 -6.28
C VAL A 101 -2.04 -6.64 -6.94
N LEU A 102 -1.29 -5.61 -7.29
CA LEU A 102 -1.73 -4.43 -8.05
C LEU A 102 -1.06 -4.47 -9.43
N SER A 103 -1.84 -4.58 -10.50
CA SER A 103 -1.35 -4.56 -11.88
C SER A 103 -2.17 -3.60 -12.74
N GLY A 104 -1.54 -3.01 -13.74
CA GLY A 104 -2.23 -2.57 -14.95
C GLY A 104 -2.45 -3.77 -15.88
N ILE A 105 -3.31 -3.62 -16.88
CA ILE A 105 -3.46 -4.65 -17.92
C ILE A 105 -3.23 -4.06 -19.31
N SER A 106 -2.25 -4.63 -20.01
CA SER A 106 -2.10 -4.50 -21.48
C SER A 106 -2.37 -5.84 -22.18
N ASP A 107 -1.98 -6.95 -21.57
CA ASP A 107 -2.26 -8.31 -22.02
C ASP A 107 -2.91 -9.14 -20.89
N ILE A 108 -4.00 -9.83 -21.23
CA ILE A 108 -4.72 -10.69 -20.28
C ILE A 108 -3.94 -11.97 -19.97
N ALA A 109 -3.16 -12.49 -20.92
CA ALA A 109 -2.36 -13.69 -20.70
C ALA A 109 -1.31 -13.47 -19.61
N HIS A 110 -0.82 -12.22 -19.48
CA HIS A 110 0.13 -11.83 -18.45
C HIS A 110 -0.41 -12.06 -17.02
N CYS A 111 -1.70 -11.78 -16.79
CA CYS A 111 -2.31 -11.92 -15.47
C CYS A 111 -2.18 -13.35 -14.93
N GLY A 112 -2.42 -14.35 -15.77
CA GLY A 112 -2.30 -15.75 -15.38
C GLY A 112 -0.87 -16.16 -15.08
N LYS A 113 0.06 -15.76 -15.95
CA LYS A 113 1.49 -16.08 -15.81
C LYS A 113 2.10 -15.48 -14.55
N LEU A 114 1.73 -14.23 -14.22
CA LEU A 114 2.18 -13.58 -12.99
C LEU A 114 1.70 -14.34 -11.75
N ILE A 115 0.41 -14.67 -11.67
CA ILE A 115 -0.15 -15.42 -10.54
C ILE A 115 0.48 -16.80 -10.43
N HIS A 116 0.72 -17.47 -11.56
CA HIS A 116 1.43 -18.74 -11.59
C HIS A 116 2.86 -18.62 -11.05
N GLY A 117 3.65 -17.69 -11.58
CA GLY A 117 5.04 -17.48 -11.16
C GLY A 117 5.17 -17.07 -9.69
N LEU A 118 4.22 -16.30 -9.14
CA LEU A 118 4.18 -16.00 -7.71
C LEU A 118 3.94 -17.28 -6.88
N LYS A 119 3.04 -18.16 -7.31
CA LYS A 119 2.77 -19.44 -6.62
C LYS A 119 3.99 -20.36 -6.63
N GLU A 120 4.76 -20.40 -7.71
CA GLU A 120 6.00 -21.19 -7.79
C GLU A 120 7.03 -20.79 -6.74
N ILE A 121 7.05 -19.52 -6.33
CA ILE A 121 7.91 -19.01 -5.24
C ILE A 121 7.18 -18.89 -3.90
N SER A 122 6.12 -19.68 -3.70
CA SER A 122 5.33 -19.76 -2.46
C SER A 122 4.63 -18.47 -2.04
N ILE A 123 4.39 -17.56 -2.98
CA ILE A 123 3.55 -16.38 -2.77
C ILE A 123 2.18 -16.66 -3.37
N VAL A 124 1.15 -16.74 -2.51
CA VAL A 124 -0.23 -17.01 -2.96
C VAL A 124 -1.07 -15.75 -2.75
N PRO A 125 -1.31 -14.95 -3.80
CA PRO A 125 -2.21 -13.82 -3.71
C PRO A 125 -3.64 -14.27 -3.46
N ASN A 126 -4.30 -13.65 -2.47
CA ASN A 126 -5.73 -13.85 -2.24
C ASN A 126 -6.56 -12.99 -3.19
N LYS A 127 -5.97 -11.89 -3.68
CA LYS A 127 -6.66 -10.87 -4.47
C LYS A 127 -5.74 -10.27 -5.53
N HIS A 128 -6.28 -10.05 -6.73
CA HIS A 128 -5.60 -9.35 -7.83
C HIS A 128 -6.42 -8.13 -8.23
N ILE A 129 -5.85 -6.96 -8.05
CA ILE A 129 -6.47 -5.67 -8.33
C ILE A 129 -5.93 -5.19 -9.66
N LEU A 130 -6.83 -5.03 -10.62
CA LEU A 130 -6.51 -4.77 -12.01
C LEU A 130 -6.97 -3.36 -12.38
N PHE A 131 -6.03 -2.52 -12.80
CA PHE A 131 -6.33 -1.20 -13.36
C PHE A 131 -6.42 -1.33 -14.88
N VAL A 132 -7.62 -1.10 -15.41
CA VAL A 132 -7.97 -1.47 -16.78
C VAL A 132 -8.52 -0.26 -17.52
N LYS A 133 -8.10 -0.07 -18.77
CA LYS A 133 -8.71 0.93 -19.66
C LYS A 133 -10.11 0.47 -20.06
N SER A 134 -11.09 1.38 -20.17
CA SER A 134 -12.48 1.05 -20.55
C SER A 134 -12.60 0.10 -21.75
N SER A 135 -11.76 0.30 -22.78
CA SER A 135 -11.76 -0.54 -24.00
C SER A 135 -11.33 -1.99 -23.78
N PHE A 136 -10.64 -2.28 -22.68
CA PHE A 136 -10.15 -3.62 -22.35
C PHE A 136 -11.03 -4.35 -21.33
N LEU A 137 -12.00 -3.64 -20.72
CA LEU A 137 -12.88 -4.17 -19.68
C LEU A 137 -13.61 -5.47 -20.07
N PRO A 138 -14.25 -5.59 -21.26
CA PRO A 138 -14.98 -6.82 -21.63
C PRO A 138 -14.09 -8.07 -21.69
N LYS A 139 -12.83 -7.90 -22.12
CA LYS A 139 -11.85 -9.00 -22.19
C LYS A 139 -11.44 -9.45 -20.80
N VAL A 140 -11.22 -8.50 -19.88
CA VAL A 140 -10.84 -8.79 -18.50
C VAL A 140 -11.97 -9.47 -17.75
N GLU A 141 -13.21 -8.98 -17.88
CA GLU A 141 -14.37 -9.59 -17.23
C GLU A 141 -14.56 -11.05 -17.65
N THR A 142 -14.45 -11.34 -18.95
CA THR A 142 -14.53 -12.70 -19.49
C THR A 142 -13.47 -13.62 -18.86
N TYR A 143 -12.22 -13.17 -18.81
CA TYR A 143 -11.12 -13.93 -18.22
C TYR A 143 -11.32 -14.14 -16.72
N VAL A 144 -11.66 -13.09 -15.98
CA VAL A 144 -11.90 -13.14 -14.53
C VAL A 144 -13.03 -14.10 -14.18
N ASN A 145 -14.11 -14.13 -14.97
CA ASN A 145 -15.24 -15.02 -14.75
C ASN A 145 -14.91 -16.50 -15.00
N SER A 146 -13.94 -16.79 -15.88
CA SER A 146 -13.41 -18.16 -16.01
C SER A 146 -12.57 -18.60 -14.80
N ASN A 147 -12.15 -17.65 -13.95
CA ASN A 147 -11.36 -17.78 -12.73
C ASN A 147 -10.33 -18.94 -12.72
N PRO A 148 -9.39 -18.98 -13.69
CA PRO A 148 -8.53 -20.15 -13.87
C PRO A 148 -7.57 -20.41 -12.69
N TYR A 149 -7.33 -19.42 -11.82
CA TYR A 149 -6.33 -19.50 -10.75
C TYR A 149 -6.89 -19.39 -9.32
N GLN A 150 -8.23 -19.37 -9.17
CA GLN A 150 -8.93 -19.27 -7.87
C GLN A 150 -8.51 -18.04 -7.03
N VAL A 151 -8.21 -16.92 -7.69
CA VAL A 151 -7.87 -15.65 -7.03
C VAL A 151 -9.07 -14.71 -7.11
N LYS A 152 -9.32 -13.90 -6.07
CA LYS A 152 -10.37 -12.88 -6.14
C LYS A 152 -9.90 -11.70 -6.99
N TYR A 153 -10.55 -11.45 -8.11
CA TYR A 153 -10.23 -10.30 -8.94
C TYR A 153 -11.04 -9.07 -8.54
N LYS A 154 -10.41 -7.90 -8.62
CA LYS A 154 -11.07 -6.60 -8.48
C LYS A 154 -10.66 -5.72 -9.63
N ILE A 155 -11.62 -5.44 -10.50
CA ILE A 155 -11.40 -4.60 -11.68
C ILE A 155 -11.68 -3.15 -11.31
N ILE A 156 -10.74 -2.28 -11.60
CA ILE A 156 -10.84 -0.83 -11.45
C ILE A 156 -10.67 -0.22 -12.82
N GLU A 157 -11.76 0.28 -13.37
CA GLU A 157 -11.73 1.02 -14.61
C GLU A 157 -11.00 2.35 -14.39
N ILE A 158 -10.01 2.63 -15.25
CA ILE A 158 -9.42 3.96 -15.39
C ILE A 158 -10.17 4.67 -16.52
N GLU A 159 -10.73 5.83 -16.20
CA GLU A 159 -11.52 6.60 -17.15
C GLU A 159 -10.72 6.88 -18.43
N LYS A 160 -11.41 6.73 -19.58
CA LYS A 160 -10.80 6.82 -20.92
C LYS A 160 -10.08 8.16 -21.14
N ASN A 161 -10.69 9.27 -20.73
CA ASN A 161 -10.11 10.61 -20.81
C ASN A 161 -8.76 10.72 -20.09
N LEU A 162 -8.61 10.13 -18.91
CA LEU A 162 -7.36 10.19 -18.13
C LEU A 162 -6.21 9.49 -18.86
N ILE A 163 -6.52 8.40 -19.55
CA ILE A 163 -5.54 7.62 -20.30
C ILE A 163 -5.20 8.28 -21.64
N GLU A 164 -6.19 8.73 -22.40
CA GLU A 164 -5.99 9.31 -23.73
C GLU A 164 -5.25 10.65 -23.69
N HIS A 165 -5.43 11.43 -22.63
CA HIS A 165 -4.73 12.69 -22.43
C HIS A 165 -3.39 12.52 -21.68
N ASN A 166 -2.98 11.28 -21.38
CA ASN A 166 -1.82 10.99 -20.53
C ASN A 166 -1.84 11.79 -19.20
N ASP A 167 -3.02 11.93 -18.59
CA ASP A 167 -3.19 12.65 -17.33
C ASP A 167 -2.63 11.82 -16.16
N TYR A 168 -1.34 12.00 -15.92
CA TYR A 168 -0.63 11.35 -14.83
C TYR A 168 -1.30 11.59 -13.47
N ASN A 169 -1.74 12.81 -13.19
CA ASN A 169 -2.27 13.16 -11.86
C ASN A 169 -3.61 12.47 -11.62
N GLY A 170 -4.52 12.50 -12.60
CA GLY A 170 -5.80 11.82 -12.49
C GLY A 170 -5.66 10.30 -12.31
N VAL A 171 -4.80 9.64 -13.10
CA VAL A 171 -4.55 8.20 -12.94
C VAL A 171 -3.86 7.90 -11.60
N TYR A 172 -2.91 8.74 -11.19
CA TYR A 172 -2.22 8.61 -9.90
C TYR A 172 -3.21 8.65 -8.74
N GLU A 173 -4.15 9.60 -8.73
CA GLU A 173 -5.15 9.73 -7.67
C GLU A 173 -6.07 8.51 -7.59
N VAL A 174 -6.51 7.97 -8.73
CA VAL A 174 -7.35 6.76 -8.77
C VAL A 174 -6.62 5.56 -8.14
N ILE A 175 -5.38 5.32 -8.55
CA ILE A 175 -4.57 4.21 -8.06
C ILE A 175 -4.22 4.41 -6.57
N GLU A 176 -3.80 5.61 -6.17
CA GLU A 176 -3.46 5.93 -4.78
C GLU A 176 -4.68 5.77 -3.86
N LYS A 177 -5.86 6.25 -4.27
CA LYS A 177 -7.11 6.10 -3.51
C LYS A 177 -7.46 4.63 -3.33
N ARG A 178 -7.22 3.78 -4.33
CA ARG A 178 -7.43 2.34 -4.21
C ARG A 178 -6.43 1.74 -3.23
N LEU A 179 -5.13 2.00 -3.43
CA LEU A 179 -4.04 1.51 -2.57
C LEU A 179 -4.29 1.84 -1.09
N LYS A 180 -4.62 3.10 -0.77
CA LYS A 180 -4.90 3.55 0.61
C LYS A 180 -6.05 2.80 1.29
N LYS A 181 -7.01 2.26 0.52
CA LYS A 181 -8.09 1.43 1.08
C LYS A 181 -7.60 0.00 1.34
N GLU A 182 -6.86 -0.55 0.39
CA GLU A 182 -6.48 -1.96 0.40
C GLU A 182 -5.28 -2.22 1.33
N ILE A 183 -4.46 -1.19 1.59
CA ILE A 183 -3.26 -1.32 2.42
C ILE A 183 -3.59 -1.73 3.85
N TYR A 184 -4.80 -1.52 4.37
CA TYR A 184 -5.19 -2.00 5.69
C TYR A 184 -5.54 -3.50 5.71
N ASP A 185 -6.02 -4.06 4.59
CA ASP A 185 -6.57 -5.42 4.56
C ASP A 185 -5.54 -6.46 4.06
N ALA A 186 -4.47 -6.00 3.40
CA ALA A 186 -3.50 -6.87 2.75
C ALA A 186 -2.09 -6.28 2.69
N GLU A 187 -1.11 -7.17 2.55
CA GLU A 187 0.20 -6.82 2.00
C GLU A 187 0.05 -6.61 0.49
N LEU A 188 0.56 -5.48 -0.01
CA LEU A 188 0.43 -5.10 -1.40
C LEU A 188 1.74 -5.36 -2.16
N ILE A 189 1.62 -6.04 -3.30
CA ILE A 189 2.70 -6.22 -4.27
C ILE A 189 2.33 -5.45 -5.54
N CYS A 190 3.21 -4.55 -5.97
CA CYS A 190 3.08 -3.85 -7.24
C CYS A 190 3.75 -4.65 -8.35
N ASP A 191 2.96 -5.13 -9.28
CA ASP A 191 3.44 -5.74 -10.50
C ASP A 191 3.74 -4.64 -11.53
N LEU A 192 4.96 -4.63 -12.06
CA LEU A 192 5.42 -3.65 -13.03
C LEU A 192 5.49 -4.22 -14.46
N SER A 193 5.05 -5.47 -14.63
CA SER A 193 5.17 -6.24 -15.85
C SER A 193 4.05 -5.90 -16.82
N ASP A 194 4.40 -5.69 -18.09
CA ASP A 194 3.43 -5.60 -19.20
C ASP A 194 2.23 -4.66 -18.96
N ASN A 195 2.46 -3.63 -18.15
CA ASN A 195 1.48 -2.60 -17.85
C ASN A 195 1.57 -1.48 -18.90
N PRO A 196 0.49 -0.71 -19.10
CA PRO A 196 0.61 0.56 -19.78
C PRO A 196 1.67 1.41 -19.07
N GLN A 197 2.59 2.01 -19.82
CA GLN A 197 3.76 2.72 -19.28
C GLN A 197 3.40 3.70 -18.15
N LEU A 198 2.29 4.44 -18.32
CA LEU A 198 1.79 5.37 -17.31
C LEU A 198 1.47 4.68 -15.98
N ILE A 199 0.80 3.53 -16.01
CA ILE A 199 0.46 2.74 -14.82
C ILE A 199 1.73 2.17 -14.20
N THR A 200 2.70 1.70 -14.99
CA THR A 200 4.00 1.23 -14.49
C THR A 200 4.71 2.29 -13.67
N ILE A 201 4.79 3.52 -14.19
CA ILE A 201 5.45 4.64 -13.52
C ILE A 201 4.71 5.00 -12.22
N ILE A 202 3.38 5.01 -12.24
CA ILE A 202 2.56 5.31 -11.05
C ILE A 202 2.73 4.23 -9.98
N LEU A 203 2.67 2.94 -10.34
CA LEU A 203 2.89 1.84 -9.40
C LEU A 203 4.31 1.84 -8.84
N GLN A 204 5.31 2.18 -9.65
CA GLN A 204 6.70 2.38 -9.18
C GLN A 204 6.79 3.52 -8.15
N ASN A 205 6.16 4.65 -8.41
CA ASN A 205 6.19 5.81 -7.51
C ASN A 205 5.41 5.55 -6.21
N LEU A 206 4.25 4.90 -6.30
CA LEU A 206 3.44 4.54 -5.15
C LEU A 206 4.11 3.47 -4.30
N SER A 207 4.71 2.44 -4.91
CA SER A 207 5.46 1.44 -4.14
C SER A 207 6.64 2.04 -3.39
N LEU A 208 7.36 3.00 -3.98
CA LEU A 208 8.38 3.77 -3.25
C LEU A 208 7.74 4.51 -2.07
N LYS A 209 6.71 5.32 -2.35
CA LYS A 209 6.04 6.18 -1.35
C LYS A 209 5.51 5.39 -0.15
N PHE A 210 4.91 4.22 -0.38
CA PHE A 210 4.30 3.38 0.66
C PHE A 210 5.20 2.24 1.13
N GLY A 211 6.42 2.12 0.60
CA GLY A 211 7.36 1.06 0.94
C GLY A 211 6.86 -0.35 0.56
N LEU A 212 6.14 -0.49 -0.55
CA LEU A 212 5.58 -1.76 -1.03
C LEU A 212 6.61 -2.57 -1.81
N ARG A 213 6.39 -3.89 -1.86
CA ARG A 213 7.18 -4.79 -2.72
C ARG A 213 6.81 -4.56 -4.18
N ARG A 214 7.79 -4.76 -5.06
CA ARG A 214 7.61 -4.69 -6.51
C ARG A 214 8.20 -5.90 -7.19
N CYS A 215 7.56 -6.35 -8.25
CA CYS A 215 8.11 -7.38 -9.10
C CYS A 215 7.91 -7.11 -10.59
N LEU A 216 8.70 -7.84 -11.38
CA LEU A 216 8.54 -8.02 -12.82
C LEU A 216 8.46 -9.52 -13.11
N LEU A 217 7.63 -9.92 -14.07
CA LEU A 217 7.65 -11.22 -14.70
C LEU A 217 8.54 -11.12 -15.94
N LYS A 218 9.69 -11.79 -15.89
CA LYS A 218 10.64 -11.85 -16.99
C LYS A 218 10.96 -13.30 -17.29
N ASP A 219 10.76 -13.73 -18.53
CA ASP A 219 11.00 -15.11 -18.98
C ASP A 219 10.30 -16.13 -18.05
N GLU A 220 9.04 -15.83 -17.72
CA GLU A 220 8.17 -16.62 -16.83
C GLU A 220 8.65 -16.71 -15.36
N LYS A 221 9.66 -15.93 -14.98
CA LYS A 221 10.19 -15.86 -13.61
C LYS A 221 9.89 -14.53 -12.95
N ILE A 222 9.63 -14.57 -11.65
CA ILE A 222 9.46 -13.37 -10.82
C ILE A 222 10.84 -12.78 -10.48
N VAL A 223 11.01 -11.51 -10.79
CA VAL A 223 12.18 -10.69 -10.45
C VAL A 223 11.74 -9.60 -9.48
N TRP A 224 12.33 -9.54 -8.29
CA TRP A 224 12.07 -8.50 -7.29
C TRP A 224 12.91 -7.24 -7.55
N ILE A 225 12.35 -6.06 -7.26
CA ILE A 225 12.96 -4.73 -7.51
C ILE A 225 13.05 -3.87 -6.25
#